data_AF-A0A8T5ZN23-F1
#
_entry.id   AF-A0A8T5ZN23-F1
#
_cell.length_a   1.000
_cell.length_b   1.000
_cell.length_c   1.000
_cell.angle_alpha   90.00
_cell.angle_beta   90.00
_cell.angle_gamma   90.00
#
_symmetry.space_group_name_H-M   'P 1'
#
loop_
_entity.id
_entity.type
_entity.pdbx_description
1 polymer ?
#
loop_
_entity_poly.entity_id
_entity_poly.type
_entity_poly.pdbx_seq_one_letter_code
_entity_poly.pdbx_strand_id
1 'polypeptide(L)'
;LFYGMSSESAMKRHVGGVAEYRAAEGKTVKLPLRGPVENTARDILGGLRSACTYVGASRLKELTKRTTFIRVLEQENRIFNNL
;
A
#
# COMPACT_ATOMS: atom_id res chain seq x y z
N LEU A 1 2.34 -12.22 10.03
CA LEU A 1 2.10 -10.95 10.76
C LEU A 1 2.75 -9.83 9.95
N PHE A 2 2.01 -8.79 9.58
CA PHE A 2 2.53 -7.62 8.88
C PHE A 2 2.36 -6.40 9.78
N TYR A 3 3.37 -5.54 9.86
CA TYR A 3 3.35 -4.40 10.77
C TYR A 3 4.04 -3.19 10.15
N GLY A 4 3.51 -1.99 10.41
CA GLY A 4 4.19 -0.75 10.06
C GLY A 4 5.44 -0.54 10.93
N MET A 5 6.46 0.15 10.40
CA MET A 5 7.70 0.40 11.15
C MET A 5 7.51 1.33 12.36
N SER A 6 6.46 2.15 12.37
CA SER A 6 6.03 2.96 13.52
C SER A 6 4.95 2.27 14.38
N SER A 7 4.81 0.93 14.28
CA SER A 7 3.87 0.18 15.11
C SER A 7 4.47 -0.16 16.47
N GLU A 8 3.62 -0.39 17.46
CA GLU A 8 4.04 -0.88 18.77
C GLU A 8 4.83 -2.20 18.66
N SER A 9 4.42 -3.07 17.72
CA SER A 9 5.11 -4.34 17.44
C SER A 9 6.53 -4.14 16.88
N ALA A 10 6.71 -3.17 15.98
CA ALA A 10 8.03 -2.84 15.44
C ALA A 10 8.95 -2.20 16.50
N MET A 11 8.41 -1.25 17.27
CA MET A 11 9.16 -0.54 18.32
C MET A 11 9.58 -1.49 19.45
N LYS A 12 8.70 -2.38 19.89
CA LYS A 12 9.05 -3.45 20.85
C LYS A 12 10.15 -4.37 20.30
N ARG A 13 10.07 -4.75 19.02
CA ARG A 13 11.01 -5.72 18.42
C ARG A 13 12.40 -5.14 18.14
N HIS A 14 12.49 -3.87 17.73
CA HIS A 14 13.73 -3.29 17.23
C HIS A 14 14.34 -2.20 18.13
N VAL A 15 13.54 -1.58 19.00
CA VAL A 15 13.96 -0.43 19.83
C VAL A 15 13.87 -0.74 21.33
N GLY A 16 13.17 -1.82 21.72
CA GLY A 16 13.01 -2.24 23.12
C GLY A 16 11.75 -1.71 23.80
N GLY A 17 10.88 -1.00 23.08
CA GLY A 17 9.63 -0.45 23.59
C GLY A 17 9.22 0.83 22.89
N VAL A 18 8.05 1.35 23.24
CA VAL A 18 7.61 2.68 22.84
C VAL A 18 8.05 3.66 23.92
N ALA A 19 8.89 4.63 23.57
CA ALA A 19 9.28 5.67 24.51
C ALA A 19 8.03 6.49 24.91
N GLU A 20 7.93 6.92 26.17
CA GLU A 20 6.72 7.59 26.69
C GLU A 20 6.32 8.85 25.91
N TYR A 21 7.28 9.51 25.26
CA TYR A 21 7.06 10.70 24.44
C TYR A 21 6.69 10.39 22.97
N ARG A 22 6.58 9.11 22.58
CA ARG A 22 6.27 8.70 21.20
C ARG A 22 4.93 7.97 21.14
N ALA A 23 4.10 8.33 20.17
CA ALA A 23 2.88 7.59 19.84
C ALA A 23 3.18 6.54 18.76
N ALA A 24 2.53 5.37 18.84
CA ALA A 24 2.55 4.39 17.77
C ALA A 24 1.58 4.81 16.65
N GLU A 25 2.12 5.13 15.48
CA GLU A 25 1.33 5.53 14.30
C GLU A 25 1.07 4.37 13.33
N GLY A 26 1.85 3.29 13.47
CA GLY A 26 1.75 2.10 12.64
C GLY A 26 0.77 1.06 13.19
N LYS A 27 0.07 0.39 12.28
CA LYS A 27 -0.83 -0.73 12.60
C LYS A 27 -0.12 -2.08 12.44
N THR A 28 -0.60 -3.08 13.17
CA THR A 28 -0.20 -4.49 13.01
C THR A 28 -1.40 -5.28 12.55
N VAL A 29 -1.26 -5.99 11.44
CA VAL A 29 -2.36 -6.73 10.80
C VAL A 29 -1.94 -8.16 10.45
N LYS A 30 -2.89 -9.10 10.49
CA LYS A 30 -2.69 -10.46 10.02
C LYS A 30 -3.13 -10.55 8.56
N LEU A 31 -2.19 -10.78 7.66
CA LEU A 31 -2.47 -10.97 6.23
C LEU A 31 -2.41 -12.46 5.87
N PRO A 32 -3.31 -12.93 4.99
CA PRO A 32 -3.22 -14.27 4.43
C PRO A 32 -1.93 -14.39 3.58
N LEU A 33 -1.33 -15.57 3.58
CA LEU A 33 -0.16 -15.85 2.76
C LEU A 33 -0.57 -15.85 1.27
N ARG A 34 0.09 -15.00 0.47
CA ARG A 34 -0.22 -14.83 -0.97
C ARG A 34 0.65 -15.68 -1.91
N GLY A 35 1.57 -16.48 -1.35
CA GLY A 35 2.52 -17.27 -2.14
C GLY A 35 3.69 -16.45 -2.68
N PRO A 36 4.31 -16.86 -3.80
CA PRO A 36 5.48 -16.20 -4.37
C PRO A 36 5.23 -14.74 -4.75
N VAL A 37 6.19 -13.86 -4.44
CA VAL A 37 6.11 -12.42 -4.75
C VAL A 37 6.02 -12.13 -6.24
N GLU A 38 6.57 -13.02 -7.08
CA GLU A 38 6.59 -12.88 -8.53
C GLU A 38 5.18 -12.77 -9.12
N ASN A 39 4.21 -13.50 -8.56
CA ASN A 39 2.82 -13.45 -8.99
C ASN A 39 2.21 -12.07 -8.72
N THR A 40 2.41 -11.55 -7.50
CA THR A 40 1.94 -10.21 -7.13
C THR A 40 2.59 -9.12 -7.99
N ALA A 41 3.89 -9.24 -8.28
CA ALA A 41 4.60 -8.29 -9.14
C ALA A 41 4.06 -8.30 -10.58
N ARG A 42 3.80 -9.49 -11.15
CA ARG A 42 3.18 -9.63 -12.47
C ARG A 42 1.80 -8.98 -12.53
N ASP A 43 0.97 -9.19 -11.51
CA ASP A 43 -0.37 -8.61 -11.44
C ASP A 43 -0.32 -7.07 -11.39
N ILE A 44 0.55 -6.49 -10.55
CA ILE A 44 0.74 -5.03 -10.48
C ILE A 44 1.19 -4.47 -11.84
N LEU A 45 2.17 -5.10 -12.48
CA LEU A 45 2.68 -4.66 -13.78
C LEU A 45 1.68 -4.88 -14.91
N GLY A 46 0.82 -5.89 -14.81
CA GLY A 46 -0.29 -6.14 -15.74
C GLY A 46 -1.37 -5.07 -15.61
N GLY A 47 -1.79 -4.75 -14.39
CA GLY A 47 -2.75 -3.67 -14.11
C GLY A 47 -2.24 -2.31 -14.57
N LEU A 48 -0.95 -2.00 -14.35
CA LEU A 48 -0.33 -0.78 -14.83
C LEU A 48 -0.35 -0.68 -16.36
N ARG A 49 -0.04 -1.76 -17.07
CA ARG A 49 -0.12 -1.81 -18.54
C ARG A 49 -1.56 -1.61 -19.03
N SER A 50 -2.54 -2.23 -18.38
CA SER A 50 -3.95 -2.02 -18.69
C SER A 50 -4.36 -0.56 -18.49
N ALA A 51 -3.98 0.06 -17.36
CA ALA A 51 -4.23 1.49 -17.11
C ALA A 51 -3.64 2.39 -18.20
N CYS A 52 -2.40 2.12 -18.64
CA CYS A 52 -1.77 2.83 -19.75
C CYS A 52 -2.58 2.71 -21.05
N THR A 53 -3.17 1.55 -21.34
CA THR A 53 -4.02 1.39 -22.54
C THR A 53 -5.30 2.24 -22.47
N TYR A 54 -5.93 2.38 -21.29
CA TYR A 54 -7.14 3.20 -21.14
C TYR A 54 -6.91 4.69 -21.42
N VAL A 55 -5.74 5.22 -21.07
CA VAL A 55 -5.42 6.65 -21.29
C VAL A 55 -4.57 6.88 -22.56
N GLY A 56 -4.31 5.84 -23.35
CA GLY A 56 -3.50 5.91 -24.56
C GLY A 56 -2.02 6.27 -24.33
N ALA A 57 -1.44 5.83 -23.21
CA ALA A 57 -0.02 6.04 -22.88
C ALA A 57 0.84 4.87 -23.39
N SER A 58 1.75 5.13 -24.33
CA SER A 58 2.64 4.09 -24.88
C SER A 58 3.81 3.75 -23.93
N ARG A 59 4.17 4.71 -23.06
CA ARG A 59 5.25 4.61 -22.08
C ARG A 59 4.79 5.19 -20.74
N LEU A 60 5.35 4.69 -19.64
CA LEU A 60 5.00 5.16 -18.30
C LEU A 60 5.22 6.67 -18.10
N LYS A 61 6.22 7.26 -18.76
CA LYS A 61 6.48 8.71 -18.74
C LYS A 61 5.32 9.54 -19.30
N GLU A 62 4.49 8.97 -20.18
CA GLU A 62 3.33 9.66 -20.76
C GLU A 62 2.09 9.59 -19.86
N LEU A 63 2.02 8.61 -18.95
CA LEU A 63 0.86 8.36 -18.10
C LEU A 63 0.44 9.60 -17.32
N THR A 64 1.41 10.33 -16.75
CA THR A 64 1.16 11.55 -15.97
C THR A 64 0.62 12.71 -16.80
N LYS A 65 0.90 12.75 -18.11
CA LYS A 65 0.42 13.80 -19.02
C LYS A 65 -0.95 13.48 -19.63
N ARG A 66 -1.28 12.20 -19.76
CA ARG A 66 -2.50 11.72 -20.42
C ARG A 66 -3.64 11.38 -19.46
N THR A 67 -3.35 11.24 -18.17
CA THR A 67 -4.36 10.88 -17.17
C THR A 67 -5.16 12.11 -16.75
N THR A 68 -6.49 12.00 -16.78
CA THR A 68 -7.41 12.93 -16.14
C THR A 68 -8.10 12.22 -14.98
N PHE A 69 -7.89 12.70 -13.75
CA PHE A 69 -8.54 12.14 -12.59
C PHE A 69 -9.96 12.68 -12.43
N ILE A 70 -10.87 11.80 -12.02
CA ILE A 70 -12.25 12.14 -11.68
C ILE A 70 -12.40 11.97 -10.17
N ARG A 71 -12.96 12.98 -9.50
CA ARG A 71 -13.19 12.94 -8.06
C ARG A 71 -14.31 11.95 -7.72
N VAL A 72 -14.04 11.04 -6.80
CA VAL A 72 -15.01 10.11 -6.21
C VAL A 72 -15.34 10.52 -4.76
N LEU A 73 -16.48 10.05 -4.26
CA LEU A 73 -17.02 10.42 -2.95
C LEU A 73 -16.33 9.71 -1.78
N GLU A 74 -15.93 8.44 -1.95
CA GLU A 74 -15.31 7.63 -0.90
C GLU A 74 -13.84 7.35 -1.26
N GLN A 75 -12.92 7.93 -0.48
CA GLN A 75 -11.48 7.85 -0.72
C GLN A 75 -10.73 7.12 0.39
N GLU A 76 -11.38 6.94 1.55
CA GLU A 76 -10.77 6.30 2.71
C GLU A 76 -10.84 4.78 2.60
N ASN A 77 -9.68 4.11 2.67
CA ASN A 77 -9.64 2.67 2.79
C ASN A 77 -9.85 2.25 4.26
N ARG A 78 -11.03 1.69 4.55
CA ARG A 78 -11.43 1.26 5.90
C ARG A 78 -11.21 -0.22 6.20
N ILE A 79 -10.62 -0.98 5.26
CA ILE A 79 -10.52 -2.45 5.33
C ILE A 79 -9.81 -2.94 6.61
N PHE A 80 -8.90 -2.13 7.18
CA PHE A 80 -8.13 -2.46 8.38
C PHE A 80 -8.38 -1.51 9.56
N ASN A 81 -9.54 -0.82 9.59
CA ASN A 81 -9.87 0.11 10.67
C ASN A 81 -10.51 -0.57 11.90
N ASN A 82 -11.08 -1.77 11.74
CA ASN A 82 -11.73 -2.52 12.82
C ASN A 82 -10.82 -3.59 13.45
N LEU A 83 -9.50 -3.39 13.44
CA LEU A 83 -8.52 -4.28 14.07
C LEU A 83 -8.02 -3.69 15.39
#